data_AF-A0ABF7QBI8-F1
#
_entry.id   AF-A0ABF7QBI8-F1
#
_cell.length_a   1.000
_cell.length_b   1.000
_cell.length_c   1.000
_cell.angle_alpha   90.00
_cell.angle_beta   90.00
_cell.angle_gamma   90.00
#
_symmetry.space_group_name_H-M   'P 1'
#
loop_
_entity.id
_entity.type
_entity.pdbx_description
1 polymer ?
#
loop_
_entity_poly.entity_id
_entity_poly.type
_entity_poly.pdbx_seq_one_letter_code
_entity_poly.pdbx_strand_id
1 'polypeptide(L)'
;MTAYVPGIAETDLKKIILALQQLAAGRSNAVGSVTLATGTSTTVVADRNCSAGSTPILTATTAAAAAELGNGTIYVSAVSNGSFTLAHAGSAAATRTFLYALLG
;
A
#
# COMPACT_ATOMS: atom_id res chain seq x y z
N MET A 1 -7.25 -7.26 -3.12
CA MET A 1 -8.55 -7.94 -2.88
C MET A 1 -9.34 -7.04 -1.93
N THR A 2 -10.50 -6.54 -2.32
CA THR A 2 -11.25 -5.55 -1.53
C THR A 2 -12.20 -6.22 -0.53
N ALA A 3 -12.31 -5.64 0.67
CA ALA A 3 -13.30 -5.98 1.68
C ALA A 3 -14.57 -5.17 1.43
N TYR A 4 -15.73 -5.83 1.57
CA TYR A 4 -17.01 -5.13 1.56
C TYR A 4 -17.14 -4.29 2.83
N VAL A 5 -17.44 -3.01 2.68
CA VAL A 5 -17.65 -2.08 3.80
C VAL A 5 -19.13 -1.67 3.78
N PRO A 6 -19.95 -2.17 4.73
CA PRO A 6 -21.32 -1.74 4.89
C PRO A 6 -21.41 -0.23 5.13
N GLY A 7 -22.44 0.42 4.61
CA GLY A 7 -22.74 1.80 4.95
C GLY A 7 -23.15 1.93 6.43
N ILE A 8 -22.99 3.13 7.01
CA ILE A 8 -23.31 3.39 8.42
C ILE A 8 -24.77 3.11 8.80
N ALA A 9 -25.68 3.18 7.82
CA ALA A 9 -27.11 2.92 7.99
C ALA A 9 -27.54 1.51 7.52
N GLU A 10 -26.58 0.62 7.24
CA GLU A 10 -26.89 -0.74 6.81
C GLU A 10 -27.52 -1.55 7.95
N THR A 11 -28.65 -2.19 7.68
CA THR A 11 -29.40 -3.00 8.65
C THR A 11 -29.46 -4.48 8.27
N ASP A 12 -29.05 -4.86 7.05
CA ASP A 12 -29.02 -6.25 6.63
C ASP A 12 -27.87 -7.01 7.31
N LEU A 13 -28.24 -7.88 8.25
CA LEU A 13 -27.32 -8.75 8.99
C LEU A 13 -26.41 -9.58 8.08
N LYS A 14 -26.88 -10.01 6.91
CA LYS A 14 -26.07 -10.85 5.99
C LYS A 14 -24.89 -10.05 5.43
N LYS A 15 -25.10 -8.78 5.10
CA LYS A 15 -24.05 -7.90 4.59
C LYS A 15 -23.02 -7.55 5.66
N ILE A 16 -23.46 -7.36 6.90
CA ILE A 16 -22.59 -7.12 8.05
C ILE A 16 -21.73 -8.37 8.33
N ILE A 17 -22.35 -9.56 8.38
CA ILE A 17 -21.63 -10.83 8.58
C ILE A 17 -20.64 -11.07 7.45
N LEU A 18 -21.02 -10.79 6.20
CA LEU A 18 -20.12 -10.90 5.07
C LEU A 18 -18.88 -10.01 5.26
N ALA A 19 -19.06 -8.74 5.63
CA ALA A 19 -17.93 -7.83 5.89
C ALA A 19 -16.98 -8.37 6.96
N LEU A 20 -17.52 -8.89 8.07
CA LEU A 20 -16.73 -9.51 9.14
C LEU A 20 -15.96 -10.75 8.67
N GLN A 21 -16.60 -11.63 7.90
CA GLN A 21 -15.92 -12.81 7.35
C GLN A 21 -14.81 -12.43 6.37
N GLN A 22 -15.04 -11.42 5.52
CA GLN A 22 -14.02 -10.92 4.59
C GLN A 22 -12.84 -10.31 5.35
N LEU A 23 -13.10 -9.57 6.43
CA LEU A 23 -12.06 -9.02 7.29
C LEU A 23 -11.26 -10.13 8.01
N ALA A 24 -11.94 -11.13 8.56
CA ALA A 24 -11.30 -12.29 9.19
C ALA A 24 -10.48 -13.13 8.21
N ALA A 25 -10.87 -13.16 6.93
CA ALA A 25 -10.09 -13.76 5.85
C ALA A 25 -8.90 -12.91 5.38
N GLY A 26 -8.60 -11.81 6.07
CA GLY A 26 -7.44 -10.95 5.80
C GLY A 26 -7.64 -9.97 4.64
N ARG A 27 -8.87 -9.76 4.15
CA ARG A 27 -9.12 -8.73 3.14
C ARG A 27 -9.05 -7.34 3.76
N SER A 28 -8.34 -6.46 3.08
CA SER A 28 -8.25 -5.05 3.43
C SER A 28 -8.34 -4.20 2.18
N ASN A 29 -8.98 -3.04 2.28
CA ASN A 29 -9.00 -2.04 1.21
C ASN A 29 -7.73 -1.18 1.21
N ALA A 30 -6.93 -1.27 2.27
CA ALA A 30 -5.73 -0.49 2.50
C ALA A 30 -4.47 -1.23 1.99
N VAL A 31 -4.57 -1.94 0.87
CA VAL A 31 -3.45 -2.66 0.25
C VAL A 31 -3.40 -2.38 -1.24
N GLY A 32 -2.20 -2.38 -1.81
CA GLY A 32 -2.00 -2.16 -3.24
C GLY A 32 -0.61 -2.55 -3.71
N SER A 33 -0.29 -2.13 -4.94
CA SER A 33 1.03 -2.34 -5.55
C SER A 33 1.55 -1.03 -6.12
N VAL A 34 2.84 -0.78 -5.97
CA VAL A 34 3.55 0.34 -6.58
C VAL A 34 4.76 -0.17 -7.34
N THR A 35 4.97 0.35 -8.54
CA THR A 35 6.23 0.21 -9.27
C THR A 35 6.98 1.52 -9.18
N LEU A 36 8.24 1.47 -8.75
CA LEU A 36 9.07 2.67 -8.64
C LEU A 36 9.33 3.28 -10.01
N ALA A 37 9.26 4.60 -10.09
CA ALA A 37 9.60 5.32 -11.31
C ALA A 37 11.09 5.13 -11.67
N THR A 38 11.37 4.96 -12.96
CA THR A 38 12.74 4.81 -13.47
C THR A 38 13.40 6.18 -13.59
N GLY A 39 14.67 6.26 -13.22
CA GLY A 39 15.45 7.49 -13.33
C GLY A 39 15.07 8.62 -12.36
N THR A 40 14.14 8.41 -11.43
CA THR A 40 13.81 9.36 -10.35
C THR A 40 14.14 8.76 -8.99
N SER A 41 14.39 9.62 -7.99
CA SER A 41 14.64 9.19 -6.61
C SER A 41 13.39 9.23 -5.71
N THR A 42 12.25 9.57 -6.29
CA THR A 42 10.97 9.65 -5.57
C THR A 42 9.83 9.08 -6.40
N THR A 43 8.90 8.42 -5.72
CA THR A 43 7.64 7.92 -6.28
C THR A 43 6.51 8.27 -5.31
N VAL A 44 5.48 8.96 -5.80
CA VAL A 44 4.27 9.27 -5.02
C VAL A 44 3.21 8.21 -5.32
N VAL A 45 2.66 7.61 -4.26
CA VAL A 45 1.59 6.61 -4.35
C VAL A 45 0.31 7.22 -3.84
N ALA A 46 -0.67 7.36 -4.72
CA ALA A 46 -2.00 7.83 -4.37
C ALA A 46 -2.87 6.66 -3.89
N ASP A 47 -3.34 6.73 -2.64
CA ASP A 47 -4.28 5.78 -2.07
C ASP A 47 -5.24 6.51 -1.12
N ARG A 48 -6.54 6.46 -1.45
CA ARG A 48 -7.60 7.12 -0.69
C ARG A 48 -7.70 6.66 0.77
N ASN A 49 -7.21 5.46 1.08
CA ASN A 49 -7.23 4.91 2.44
C ASN A 49 -6.00 5.34 3.25
N CYS A 50 -5.07 6.07 2.64
CA CYS A 50 -3.93 6.65 3.33
C CYS A 50 -4.35 7.91 4.09
N SER A 51 -3.99 7.98 5.36
CA SER A 51 -4.16 9.13 6.24
C SER A 51 -2.79 9.58 6.75
N ALA A 52 -2.65 10.81 7.21
CA ALA A 52 -1.39 11.34 7.75
C ALA A 52 -0.79 10.50 8.91
N GLY A 53 -1.60 9.69 9.60
CA GLY A 53 -1.15 8.74 10.62
C GLY A 53 -0.88 7.31 10.13
N SER A 54 -1.09 7.03 8.85
CA SER A 54 -0.87 5.69 8.28
C SER A 54 0.61 5.35 8.21
N THR A 55 0.91 4.07 8.44
CA THR A 55 2.22 3.44 8.30
C THR A 55 2.21 2.55 7.07
N PRO A 56 2.80 2.97 5.94
CA PRO A 56 2.94 2.11 4.76
C PRO A 56 4.00 1.03 5.02
N ILE A 57 3.59 -0.22 4.95
CA ILE A 57 4.45 -1.39 5.05
C ILE A 57 4.67 -1.93 3.64
N LEU A 58 5.93 -1.96 3.20
CA LEU A 58 6.31 -2.40 1.85
C LEU A 58 6.77 -3.85 1.86
N THR A 59 6.43 -4.60 0.82
CA THR A 59 6.92 -5.96 0.57
C THR A 59 7.38 -6.05 -0.88
N ALA A 60 8.65 -6.40 -1.08
CA ALA A 60 9.22 -6.53 -2.43
C ALA A 60 8.62 -7.74 -3.17
N THR A 61 8.30 -7.55 -4.47
CA THR A 61 7.76 -8.64 -5.33
C THR A 61 8.73 -9.09 -6.42
N THR A 62 9.80 -8.34 -6.64
CA THR A 62 10.81 -8.60 -7.67
C THR A 62 12.19 -8.64 -7.02
N ALA A 63 13.14 -9.38 -7.61
CA ALA A 63 14.51 -9.45 -7.09
C ALA A 63 15.17 -8.07 -7.03
N ALA A 64 14.91 -7.20 -8.03
CA ALA A 64 15.40 -5.83 -8.04
C ALA A 64 14.81 -5.00 -6.88
N ALA A 65 13.52 -5.15 -6.57
CA ALA A 65 12.90 -4.51 -5.41
C ALA A 65 13.44 -5.04 -4.08
N ALA A 66 13.73 -6.35 -3.98
CA ALA A 66 14.31 -6.94 -2.77
C ALA A 66 15.74 -6.45 -2.53
N ALA A 67 16.54 -6.28 -3.60
CA ALA A 67 17.86 -5.67 -3.51
C ALA A 67 17.79 -4.21 -3.05
N GLU A 68 16.85 -3.42 -3.58
CA GLU A 68 16.61 -2.03 -3.14
C GLU A 68 16.25 -1.97 -1.65
N LEU A 69 15.38 -2.87 -1.18
CA LEU A 69 14.99 -2.97 0.22
C LEU A 69 16.17 -3.36 1.11
N GLY A 70 16.99 -4.33 0.67
CA GLY A 70 18.20 -4.75 1.38
C GLY A 70 19.30 -3.69 1.40
N ASN A 71 19.38 -2.85 0.38
CA ASN A 71 20.31 -1.72 0.33
C ASN A 71 19.90 -0.57 1.28
N GLY A 72 18.66 -0.54 1.77
CA GLY A 72 18.15 0.50 2.65
C GLY A 72 17.96 1.87 1.96
N THR A 73 17.96 1.93 0.63
CA THR A 73 17.75 3.19 -0.11
C THR A 73 16.27 3.58 -0.19
N ILE A 74 15.37 2.60 0.00
CA ILE A 74 13.94 2.82 -0.05
C ILE A 74 13.35 3.06 1.34
N TYR A 75 12.65 4.18 1.50
CA TYR A 75 11.92 4.51 2.72
C TYR A 75 10.73 5.44 2.44
N VAL A 76 9.75 5.45 3.35
CA VAL A 76 8.61 6.36 3.29
C VAL A 76 9.07 7.74 3.75
N SER A 77 9.11 8.72 2.84
CA SER A 77 9.61 10.07 3.14
C SER A 77 8.52 11.02 3.62
N ALA A 78 7.28 10.78 3.21
CA ALA A 78 6.12 11.57 3.63
C ALA A 78 4.85 10.72 3.56
N VAL A 79 3.92 10.99 4.47
CA VAL A 79 2.57 10.43 4.45
C VAL A 79 1.59 11.59 4.55
N SER A 80 0.56 11.59 3.72
CA SER A 80 -0.45 12.64 3.65
C SER A 80 -1.82 12.01 3.40
N ASN A 81 -2.88 12.77 3.65
CA ASN A 81 -4.22 12.27 3.35
C ASN A 81 -4.35 11.99 1.85
N GLY A 82 -4.65 10.74 1.51
CA GLY A 82 -4.81 10.27 0.14
C GLY A 82 -3.51 9.85 -0.56
N SER A 83 -2.34 9.94 0.08
CA SER A 83 -1.07 9.55 -0.57
C SER A 83 0.11 9.36 0.37
N PHE A 84 1.08 8.56 -0.03
CA PHE A 84 2.41 8.52 0.60
C PHE A 84 3.52 8.63 -0.45
N THR A 85 4.67 9.12 -0.04
CA THR A 85 5.84 9.31 -0.90
C THR A 85 6.93 8.34 -0.49
N LEU A 86 7.47 7.62 -1.47
CA LEU A 86 8.63 6.77 -1.32
C LEU A 86 9.86 7.49 -1.86
N ALA A 87 10.87 7.65 -1.02
CA ALA A 87 12.22 7.95 -1.46
C ALA A 87 12.93 6.62 -1.79
N HIS A 88 13.69 6.60 -2.88
CA HIS A 88 14.42 5.41 -3.34
C HIS A 88 15.61 5.83 -4.22
N ALA A 89 16.45 4.89 -4.63
CA ALA A 89 17.54 5.18 -5.55
C ALA A 89 16.99 5.48 -6.95
N GLY A 90 17.50 6.55 -7.56
CA GLY A 90 17.31 6.84 -8.97
C GLY A 90 18.07 5.84 -9.83
N SER A 91 17.36 4.84 -10.34
CA SER A 91 17.95 3.77 -11.14
C SER A 91 17.20 3.57 -12.45
N ALA A 92 17.95 3.29 -13.51
CA ALA A 92 17.44 2.82 -14.79
C ALA A 92 17.29 1.27 -14.82
N ALA A 93 17.53 0.59 -13.70
CA ALA A 93 17.45 -0.86 -13.59
C ALA A 93 16.02 -1.40 -13.81
N ALA A 94 15.94 -2.73 -13.87
CA ALA A 94 14.72 -3.51 -14.06
C ALA A 94 13.55 -3.07 -13.16
N THR A 95 12.33 -3.44 -13.56
CA THR A 95 11.08 -3.10 -12.87
C THR A 95 11.13 -3.45 -11.38
N ARG A 96 11.05 -2.43 -10.52
CA ARG A 96 11.05 -2.55 -9.06
C ARG A 96 9.63 -2.38 -8.54
N THR A 97 8.97 -3.50 -8.28
CA THR A 97 7.58 -3.52 -7.79
C THR A 97 7.49 -3.96 -6.34
N PHE A 98 6.70 -3.23 -5.56
CA PHE A 98 6.37 -3.50 -4.17
C PHE A 98 4.87 -3.67 -4.02
N LEU A 99 4.46 -4.61 -3.17
CA LEU A 99 3.16 -4.57 -2.53
C LEU A 99 3.24 -3.66 -1.31
N TYR A 100 2.14 -3.01 -0.99
CA TYR A 100 2.04 -2.22 0.23
C TYR A 100 0.77 -2.55 0.99
N ALA A 101 0.84 -2.43 2.32
CA ALA A 101 -0.30 -2.36 3.21
C ALA A 101 -0.19 -1.09 4.04
N LEU A 102 -1.28 -0.33 4.15
CA LEU A 102 -1.36 0.84 5.00
C LEU A 102 -1.97 0.41 6.32
N LEU A 103 -1.21 0.57 7.40
CA LEU A 103 -1.68 0.34 8.77
C LEU A 103 -1.83 1.68 9.47
N GLY A 104 -3.03 2.04 9.90
CA GLY A 104 -3.31 3.30 10.58
C GLY A 104 -4.51 3.19 11.51
#